data_AF-A0A068RIH1-F1
#
_entry.id   AF-A0A068RIH1-F1
#
_cell.length_a   1.000
_cell.length_b   1.000
_cell.length_c   1.000
_cell.angle_alpha   90.00
_cell.angle_beta   90.00
_cell.angle_gamma   90.00
#
_symmetry.space_group_name_H-M   'P 1'
#
loop_
_entity.id
_entity.type
_entity.pdbx_description
1 polymer ?
#
loop_
_entity_poly.entity_id
_entity_poly.type
_entity_poly.pdbx_seq_one_letter_code
_entity_poly.pdbx_strand_id
1 'polypeptide(L)'
;MSQEQHIQCPYDSCQEMVPQGEVQMHMDRHLAEQFAAEDKLAWQANKSDAQTHVQADDDKNSVQQPSSSSTTSDVRRPIAIDLTRDRTFWAKLQWIKPGERISNMLQLLASQLLQIGNTKKNQDTRVVYFCDSTVDQILTQRYDKGWGCGYRNCQMLLSYLQKAQINGVSFVKHVPNIDSIQYLIDQAWKDGIDRSGAAQLEHEIVNTEKWIGATEVYALLTYLGIRCKILDFDSASIPVDDSRVAEFANGLLDCVQDYFVSGTNLSTSTSDNGSNTVHMTNKAPIYIQHEGHSRTIVGIEVINQGEKRNLLVFDPDRKLPESKAAMDERGGRVLISYRLNPHVLGGKQQYQLLVLGDATIDHQNRIRFFNDKNILLTKIDQYSMKNLVSVRAM
;
A
#
# COMPACT_ATOMS: atom_id res chain seq x y z
N MET A 1 -18.96 -10.24 -41.97
CA MET A 1 -19.53 -10.29 -40.61
C MET A 1 -18.52 -10.99 -39.73
N SER A 2 -17.79 -10.28 -38.88
CA SER A 2 -16.86 -10.91 -37.93
C SER A 2 -17.67 -11.62 -36.87
N GLN A 3 -17.49 -12.94 -36.72
CA GLN A 3 -18.07 -13.67 -35.60
C GLN A 3 -17.45 -13.17 -34.30
N GLU A 4 -18.29 -12.67 -33.41
CA GLU A 4 -17.87 -12.16 -32.10
C GLU A 4 -17.43 -13.34 -31.23
N GLN A 5 -16.13 -13.42 -30.96
CA GLN A 5 -15.52 -14.54 -30.27
C GLN A 5 -15.89 -14.49 -28.79
N HIS A 6 -16.47 -15.56 -28.24
CA HIS A 6 -16.85 -15.67 -26.84
C HIS A 6 -15.85 -16.54 -26.07
N ILE A 7 -15.57 -16.18 -24.82
CA ILE A 7 -14.69 -16.95 -23.93
C ILE A 7 -15.36 -17.22 -22.58
N GLN A 8 -15.03 -18.35 -21.97
CA GLN A 8 -15.54 -18.72 -20.65
C GLN A 8 -14.92 -17.82 -19.56
N CYS A 9 -15.76 -17.35 -18.64
CA CYS A 9 -15.32 -16.61 -17.47
C CYS A 9 -14.27 -17.42 -16.68
N PRO A 10 -13.12 -16.82 -16.31
CA PRO A 10 -12.06 -17.50 -15.56
C PRO A 10 -12.33 -17.63 -14.06
N TYR A 11 -13.42 -17.04 -13.54
CA TYR A 11 -13.77 -17.15 -12.14
C TYR A 11 -14.40 -18.53 -11.90
N ASP A 12 -13.81 -19.39 -11.06
CA ASP A 12 -14.24 -20.79 -10.93
C ASP A 12 -15.74 -20.95 -10.56
N SER A 13 -16.31 -19.97 -9.86
CA SER A 13 -17.73 -19.93 -9.50
C SER A 13 -18.64 -19.32 -10.58
N CYS A 14 -18.09 -18.77 -11.66
CA CYS A 14 -18.83 -18.16 -12.75
C CYS A 14 -18.67 -18.99 -14.04
N GLN A 15 -19.76 -19.57 -14.50
CA GLN A 15 -19.77 -20.42 -15.71
C GLN A 15 -20.25 -19.67 -16.96
N GLU A 16 -20.29 -18.34 -16.94
CA GLU A 16 -20.79 -17.54 -18.07
C GLU A 16 -19.79 -17.51 -19.24
N MET A 17 -20.34 -17.54 -20.47
CA MET A 17 -19.61 -17.33 -21.72
C MET A 17 -19.78 -15.86 -22.13
N VAL A 18 -18.68 -15.12 -22.21
CA VAL A 18 -18.69 -13.67 -22.36
C VAL A 18 -18.01 -13.27 -23.68
N PRO A 19 -18.57 -12.30 -24.45
CA PRO A 19 -17.89 -11.74 -25.61
C PRO A 19 -16.48 -11.25 -25.25
N GLN A 20 -15.48 -11.54 -26.08
CA GLN A 20 -14.08 -11.24 -25.78
C GLN A 20 -13.82 -9.76 -25.49
N GLY A 21 -14.56 -8.84 -26.14
CA GLY A 21 -14.48 -7.41 -25.89
C GLY A 21 -15.04 -6.97 -24.53
N GLU A 22 -15.94 -7.77 -23.93
CA GLU A 22 -16.67 -7.43 -22.69
C GLU A 22 -16.15 -8.20 -21.47
N VAL A 23 -15.24 -9.15 -21.66
CA VAL A 23 -14.68 -9.96 -20.56
C VAL A 23 -14.08 -9.10 -19.47
N GLN A 24 -13.43 -8.00 -19.81
CA GLN A 24 -12.88 -7.11 -18.78
C GLN A 24 -14.00 -6.54 -17.90
N MET A 25 -15.06 -6.01 -18.49
CA MET A 25 -16.22 -5.47 -17.76
C MET A 25 -16.94 -6.55 -16.93
N HIS A 26 -17.09 -7.76 -17.47
CA HIS A 26 -17.64 -8.89 -16.73
C HIS A 26 -16.77 -9.28 -15.52
N MET A 27 -15.44 -9.25 -15.67
CA MET A 27 -14.51 -9.49 -14.57
C MET A 27 -14.53 -8.35 -13.53
N ASP A 28 -14.71 -7.11 -13.98
CA ASP A 28 -14.84 -5.94 -13.11
C ASP A 28 -16.08 -6.07 -12.22
N ARG A 29 -17.16 -6.69 -12.75
CA ARG A 29 -18.35 -7.03 -11.95
C ARG A 29 -18.05 -8.03 -10.84
N HIS A 30 -17.31 -9.11 -11.11
CA HIS A 30 -16.91 -10.08 -10.06
C HIS A 30 -16.07 -9.42 -8.96
N LEU A 31 -15.14 -8.55 -9.35
CA LEU A 31 -14.32 -7.79 -8.41
C LEU A 31 -15.18 -6.84 -7.58
N ALA A 32 -16.08 -6.08 -8.22
CA ALA A 32 -17.00 -5.19 -7.52
C ALA A 32 -17.93 -5.94 -6.55
N GLU A 33 -18.43 -7.11 -6.94
CA GLU A 33 -19.25 -7.99 -6.08
C GLU A 33 -18.44 -8.52 -4.88
N GLN A 34 -17.16 -8.87 -5.09
CA GLN A 34 -16.25 -9.25 -4.00
C GLN A 34 -16.02 -8.09 -3.04
N PHE A 35 -15.73 -6.88 -3.54
CA PHE A 35 -15.54 -5.69 -2.70
C PHE A 35 -16.83 -5.34 -1.93
N ALA A 36 -17.99 -5.44 -2.56
CA ALA A 36 -19.26 -5.20 -1.89
C ALA A 36 -19.56 -6.24 -0.79
N ALA A 37 -19.10 -7.49 -0.97
CA ALA A 37 -19.21 -8.52 0.06
C ALA A 37 -18.23 -8.25 1.23
N GLU A 38 -17.00 -7.84 0.93
CA GLU A 38 -15.99 -7.42 1.92
C GLU A 38 -16.48 -6.21 2.72
N ASP A 39 -17.03 -5.19 2.06
CA ASP A 39 -17.64 -4.02 2.72
C ASP A 39 -18.77 -4.39 3.66
N LYS A 40 -19.62 -5.37 3.28
CA LYS A 40 -20.71 -5.84 4.14
C LYS A 40 -20.19 -6.55 5.38
N LEU A 41 -19.15 -7.38 5.24
CA LEU A 41 -18.50 -8.04 6.37
C LEU A 41 -17.82 -7.01 7.27
N ALA A 42 -17.16 -6.02 6.67
CA ALA A 42 -16.50 -4.94 7.37
C ALA A 42 -17.50 -4.08 8.17
N TRP A 43 -18.61 -3.70 7.56
CA TRP A 43 -19.68 -2.95 8.21
C TRP A 43 -20.33 -3.72 9.36
N GLN A 44 -20.45 -5.05 9.24
CA GLN A 44 -20.99 -5.90 10.30
C GLN A 44 -20.05 -5.97 11.52
N ALA A 45 -18.73 -5.97 11.30
CA ALA A 45 -17.73 -5.94 12.37
C ALA A 45 -17.69 -4.58 13.09
N ASN A 46 -17.73 -3.46 12.37
CA ASN A 46 -17.71 -2.12 12.98
C ASN A 46 -18.94 -1.83 13.87
N LYS A 47 -20.06 -2.52 13.64
CA LYS A 47 -21.30 -2.32 14.40
C LYS A 47 -21.29 -3.00 15.78
N SER A 48 -20.46 -4.04 15.98
CA SER A 48 -20.32 -4.66 17.30
C SER A 48 -19.50 -3.81 18.27
N ASP A 49 -18.62 -2.96 17.74
CA ASP A 49 -17.68 -2.16 18.55
C ASP A 49 -18.25 -0.79 18.94
N ALA A 50 -19.26 -0.29 18.21
CA ALA A 50 -19.83 1.04 18.44
C ALA A 50 -20.88 1.14 19.58
N GLN A 51 -21.02 0.11 20.44
CA GLN A 51 -22.10 0.04 21.44
C GLN A 51 -21.72 0.39 22.90
N THR A 52 -20.56 0.97 23.18
CA THR A 52 -20.18 1.38 24.55
C THR A 52 -19.81 2.86 24.67
N HIS A 53 -20.80 3.61 25.18
CA HIS A 53 -20.76 4.78 26.07
C HIS A 53 -19.72 5.90 25.90
N VAL A 54 -20.26 7.09 25.63
CA VAL A 54 -19.64 8.42 25.76
C VAL A 54 -19.64 8.87 27.23
N GLN A 55 -18.48 9.27 27.74
CA GLN A 55 -18.37 10.34 28.74
C GLN A 55 -17.01 11.03 28.63
N ALA A 56 -17.05 12.35 28.50
CA ALA A 56 -15.89 13.23 28.38
C ALA A 56 -15.48 13.73 29.76
N ASP A 57 -14.17 13.70 30.06
CA ASP A 57 -13.57 14.45 31.15
C ASP A 57 -12.42 15.31 30.61
N ASP A 58 -12.53 16.61 30.84
CA ASP A 58 -11.49 17.61 30.67
C ASP A 58 -10.45 17.44 31.79
N ASP A 59 -9.16 17.32 31.45
CA ASP A 59 -8.13 17.63 32.43
C ASP A 59 -6.88 18.27 31.83
N LYS A 60 -6.52 19.42 32.44
CA LYS A 60 -5.33 20.21 32.18
C LYS A 60 -4.14 19.55 32.86
N ASN A 61 -3.01 19.38 32.17
CA ASN A 61 -1.74 19.37 32.90
C ASN A 61 -0.50 19.82 32.13
N SER A 62 0.37 20.45 32.92
CA SER A 62 1.54 21.25 32.60
C SER A 62 2.69 20.48 31.94
N VAL A 63 3.33 21.12 30.97
CA VAL A 63 4.55 20.66 30.29
C VAL A 63 5.78 20.89 31.17
N GLN A 64 6.45 19.82 31.60
CA GLN A 64 7.85 19.87 32.04
C GLN A 64 8.76 19.41 30.90
N GLN A 65 9.72 20.25 30.54
CA GLN A 65 10.79 19.90 29.59
C GLN A 65 11.82 18.97 30.26
N PRO A 66 12.35 17.96 29.56
CA PRO A 66 13.43 17.16 30.11
C PRO A 66 14.77 17.91 29.94
N SER A 67 15.40 18.20 31.08
CA SER A 67 16.81 18.56 31.18
C SER A 67 17.68 17.31 31.04
N SER A 68 18.51 17.24 30.01
CA SER A 68 19.84 16.61 30.11
C SER A 68 20.69 16.91 28.87
N SER A 69 21.95 17.22 29.15
CA SER A 69 23.03 17.51 28.22
C SER A 69 23.16 16.45 27.12
N SER A 70 22.76 16.77 25.90
CA SER A 70 23.19 16.06 24.70
C SER A 70 24.02 16.99 23.84
N THR A 71 25.21 16.54 23.46
CA THR A 71 26.09 17.22 22.51
C THR A 71 25.36 17.45 21.19
N THR A 72 25.57 18.61 20.55
CA THR A 72 24.86 19.04 19.32
C THR A 72 24.97 18.04 18.14
N SER A 73 25.93 17.13 18.19
CA SER A 73 26.11 16.01 17.24
C SER A 73 25.08 14.89 17.40
N ASP A 74 24.58 14.61 18.61
CA ASP A 74 23.68 13.48 18.89
C ASP A 74 22.26 13.73 18.40
N VAL A 75 21.87 14.99 18.29
CA VAL A 75 20.52 15.40 17.88
C VAL A 75 20.33 15.27 16.36
N ARG A 76 21.41 15.40 15.58
CA ARG A 76 21.38 15.30 14.11
C ARG A 76 21.58 13.86 13.59
N ARG A 77 21.81 12.90 14.48
CA ARG A 77 22.00 11.51 14.10
C ARG A 77 20.65 10.83 13.79
N PRO A 78 20.55 10.02 12.73
CA PRO A 78 19.30 9.31 12.44
C PRO A 78 18.94 8.28 13.52
N ILE A 79 17.69 8.31 13.98
CA ILE A 79 17.15 7.44 15.05
C ILE A 79 17.28 5.97 14.67
N ALA A 80 16.99 5.64 13.42
CA ALA A 80 17.07 4.29 12.90
C ALA A 80 18.44 3.63 13.16
N ILE A 81 19.54 4.42 13.12
CA ILE A 81 20.89 3.91 13.38
C ILE A 81 21.06 3.52 14.86
N ASP A 82 20.50 4.30 15.77
CA ASP A 82 20.56 4.02 17.21
C ASP A 82 19.69 2.80 17.55
N LEU A 83 18.46 2.75 17.03
CA LEU A 83 17.56 1.59 17.17
C LEU A 83 18.22 0.32 16.64
N THR A 84 18.88 0.38 15.48
CA THR A 84 19.57 -0.80 14.88
C THR A 84 20.62 -1.41 15.83
N ARG A 85 21.20 -0.62 16.73
CA ARG A 85 22.21 -1.06 17.70
C ARG A 85 21.62 -1.51 19.03
N ASP A 86 20.37 -1.16 19.31
CA ASP A 86 19.70 -1.49 20.57
C ASP A 86 19.23 -2.95 20.61
N ARG A 87 20.07 -3.82 21.17
CA ARG A 87 19.75 -5.24 21.32
C ARG A 87 18.52 -5.49 22.21
N THR A 88 18.26 -4.61 23.18
CA THR A 88 17.15 -4.79 24.13
C THR A 88 15.81 -4.49 23.48
N PHE A 89 15.78 -3.50 22.59
CA PHE A 89 14.62 -3.20 21.75
C PHE A 89 14.27 -4.40 20.85
N TRP A 90 15.24 -4.89 20.07
CA TRP A 90 15.01 -6.00 19.14
C TRP A 90 14.71 -7.34 19.84
N ALA A 91 15.16 -7.54 21.09
CA ALA A 91 14.89 -8.77 21.84
C ALA A 91 13.42 -8.94 22.27
N LYS A 92 12.63 -7.85 22.28
CA LYS A 92 11.19 -7.89 22.61
C LYS A 92 10.31 -8.26 21.43
N LEU A 93 10.86 -8.18 20.21
CA LEU A 93 10.11 -8.34 18.98
C LEU A 93 10.20 -9.78 18.46
N GLN A 94 9.10 -10.23 17.90
CA GLN A 94 8.95 -11.48 17.17
C GLN A 94 8.78 -11.21 15.68
N TRP A 95 9.19 -12.17 14.87
CA TRP A 95 9.27 -12.03 13.42
C TRP A 95 8.21 -12.85 12.72
N ILE A 96 7.83 -12.40 11.54
CA ILE A 96 6.98 -13.19 10.64
C ILE A 96 7.63 -14.55 10.36
N LYS A 97 6.82 -15.60 10.26
CA LYS A 97 7.32 -16.95 9.98
C LYS A 97 7.89 -17.02 8.54
N PRO A 98 8.96 -17.80 8.30
CA PRO A 98 9.59 -17.90 6.98
C PRO A 98 8.63 -18.28 5.83
N GLY A 99 7.59 -19.07 6.10
CA GLY A 99 6.62 -19.53 5.09
C GLY A 99 5.48 -18.57 4.78
N GLU A 100 5.36 -17.44 5.48
CA GLU A 100 4.28 -16.46 5.25
C GLU A 100 4.65 -15.40 4.20
N ARG A 101 5.87 -15.46 3.63
CA ARG A 101 6.39 -14.50 2.65
C ARG A 101 6.48 -15.12 1.26
N ILE A 102 6.00 -14.39 0.27
CA ILE A 102 6.13 -14.74 -1.14
C ILE A 102 7.08 -13.73 -1.78
N SER A 103 8.33 -14.16 -1.93
CA SER A 103 9.40 -13.34 -2.50
C SER A 103 9.45 -13.40 -4.02
N ASN A 104 10.01 -12.35 -4.61
CA ASN A 104 10.30 -12.22 -6.04
C ASN A 104 9.06 -12.24 -6.96
N MET A 105 7.88 -11.92 -6.42
CA MET A 105 6.64 -11.95 -7.20
C MET A 105 6.68 -10.91 -8.34
N LEU A 106 7.23 -9.71 -8.11
CA LEU A 106 7.30 -8.68 -9.16
C LEU A 106 8.21 -9.09 -10.33
N GLN A 107 9.31 -9.78 -10.06
CA GLN A 107 10.21 -10.33 -11.08
C GLN A 107 9.52 -11.44 -11.89
N LEU A 108 8.73 -12.28 -11.21
CA LEU A 108 7.92 -13.30 -11.88
C LEU A 108 6.88 -12.67 -12.81
N LEU A 109 6.12 -11.68 -12.32
CA LEU A 109 5.13 -10.94 -13.11
C LEU A 109 5.78 -10.23 -14.30
N ALA A 110 6.91 -9.55 -14.09
CA ALA A 110 7.68 -8.91 -15.15
C ALA A 110 8.12 -9.91 -16.23
N SER A 111 8.69 -11.05 -15.83
CA SER A 111 9.14 -12.09 -16.76
C SER A 111 7.99 -12.66 -17.59
N GLN A 112 6.85 -12.93 -16.95
CA GLN A 112 5.66 -13.44 -17.63
C GLN A 112 5.08 -12.41 -18.61
N LEU A 113 5.00 -11.13 -18.21
CA LEU A 113 4.54 -10.06 -19.10
C LEU A 113 5.40 -9.97 -20.36
N LEU A 114 6.73 -10.03 -20.24
CA LEU A 114 7.62 -9.98 -21.39
C LEU A 114 7.42 -11.20 -22.32
N GLN A 115 7.31 -12.40 -21.75
CA GLN A 115 7.05 -13.63 -22.53
C GLN A 115 5.73 -13.57 -23.29
N ILE A 116 4.68 -13.05 -22.67
CA ILE A 116 3.36 -12.85 -23.31
C ILE A 116 3.44 -11.85 -24.45
N GLY A 117 4.23 -10.79 -24.26
CA GLY A 117 4.49 -9.83 -25.32
C GLY A 117 5.01 -10.56 -26.54
N ASN A 118 5.99 -11.45 -26.38
CA ASN A 118 6.60 -12.18 -27.48
C ASN A 118 5.65 -13.12 -28.25
N THR A 119 4.58 -13.63 -27.63
CA THR A 119 3.69 -14.61 -28.25
C THR A 119 2.43 -14.00 -28.89
N LYS A 120 2.01 -12.81 -28.46
CA LYS A 120 0.79 -12.17 -28.98
C LYS A 120 1.05 -11.31 -30.22
N LYS A 121 0.15 -11.42 -31.20
CA LYS A 121 0.01 -10.46 -32.33
C LYS A 121 -0.73 -9.17 -31.95
N ASN A 122 -0.86 -8.84 -30.66
CA ASN A 122 -1.72 -7.74 -30.20
C ASN A 122 -1.20 -6.37 -30.65
N GLN A 123 -2.13 -5.47 -30.96
CA GLN A 123 -1.88 -4.07 -31.35
C GLN A 123 -1.70 -3.13 -30.15
N ASP A 124 -2.10 -3.56 -28.94
CA ASP A 124 -2.00 -2.71 -27.76
C ASP A 124 -0.57 -2.59 -27.25
N THR A 125 -0.19 -1.37 -26.88
CA THR A 125 1.09 -1.10 -26.21
C THR A 125 0.86 -1.01 -24.70
N ARG A 126 1.64 -1.74 -23.93
CA ARG A 126 1.57 -1.75 -22.46
C ARG A 126 2.90 -1.34 -21.87
N VAL A 127 2.87 -0.37 -20.97
CA VAL A 127 3.99 0.03 -20.14
C VAL A 127 3.62 -0.23 -18.68
N VAL A 128 4.47 -0.93 -17.95
CA VAL A 128 4.29 -1.19 -16.52
C VAL A 128 5.44 -0.57 -15.75
N TYR A 129 5.12 0.23 -14.74
CA TYR A 129 6.09 0.72 -13.77
C TYR A 129 5.86 0.00 -12.44
N PHE A 130 6.77 -0.88 -12.08
CA PHE A 130 6.79 -1.53 -10.77
C PHE A 130 7.64 -0.73 -9.78
N CYS A 131 7.29 -0.84 -8.50
CA CYS A 131 8.15 -0.46 -7.39
C CYS A 131 9.43 -1.33 -7.37
N ASP A 132 10.31 -1.08 -6.40
CA ASP A 132 11.47 -1.91 -6.19
C ASP A 132 11.06 -3.37 -5.94
N SER A 133 11.72 -4.27 -6.66
CA SER A 133 11.41 -5.69 -6.72
C SER A 133 11.70 -6.48 -5.43
N THR A 134 12.26 -5.82 -4.41
CA THR A 134 12.59 -6.43 -3.13
C THR A 134 11.38 -6.63 -2.21
N VAL A 135 10.26 -5.93 -2.45
CA VAL A 135 9.03 -6.14 -1.67
C VAL A 135 8.54 -7.59 -1.77
N ASP A 136 8.15 -8.16 -0.63
CA ASP A 136 7.47 -9.45 -0.58
C ASP A 136 5.96 -9.28 -0.56
N GLN A 137 5.25 -10.23 -1.16
CA GLN A 137 3.82 -10.37 -0.94
C GLN A 137 3.57 -11.19 0.33
N ILE A 138 2.66 -10.71 1.17
CA ILE A 138 2.32 -11.34 2.46
C ILE A 138 0.79 -11.40 2.56
N LEU A 139 0.27 -12.60 2.77
CA LEU A 139 -1.17 -12.87 2.82
C LEU A 139 -1.66 -12.98 4.26
N THR A 140 -2.93 -12.67 4.48
CA THR A 140 -3.63 -12.97 5.74
C THR A 140 -3.59 -14.46 6.00
N GLN A 141 -3.44 -14.81 7.27
CA GLN A 141 -3.48 -16.17 7.78
C GLN A 141 -4.84 -16.40 8.46
N ARG A 142 -5.08 -17.64 8.89
CA ARG A 142 -6.36 -17.98 9.55
C ARG A 142 -6.65 -17.16 10.80
N TYR A 143 -5.61 -16.73 11.53
CA TYR A 143 -5.74 -16.05 12.82
C TYR A 143 -5.97 -14.54 12.70
N ASP A 144 -5.70 -13.95 11.54
CA ASP A 144 -5.85 -12.51 11.29
C ASP A 144 -6.80 -12.21 10.13
N LYS A 145 -7.56 -13.22 9.70
CA LYS A 145 -8.54 -13.09 8.62
C LYS A 145 -9.69 -12.18 9.06
N GLY A 146 -10.00 -11.17 8.25
CA GLY A 146 -11.09 -10.23 8.50
C GLY A 146 -10.69 -8.97 9.28
N TRP A 147 -9.43 -8.86 9.71
CA TRP A 147 -8.94 -7.68 10.44
C TRP A 147 -7.45 -7.36 10.24
N GLY A 148 -6.66 -8.34 9.77
CA GLY A 148 -5.21 -8.26 9.66
C GLY A 148 -4.67 -7.44 8.50
N CYS A 149 -5.51 -6.96 7.57
CA CYS A 149 -5.05 -6.37 6.31
C CYS A 149 -4.09 -5.19 6.51
N GLY A 150 -4.38 -4.28 7.45
CA GLY A 150 -3.51 -3.15 7.76
C GLY A 150 -2.11 -3.59 8.23
N TYR A 151 -2.06 -4.61 9.08
CA TYR A 151 -0.81 -5.19 9.57
C TYR A 151 -0.03 -5.88 8.46
N ARG A 152 -0.69 -6.65 7.59
CA ARG A 152 -0.03 -7.33 6.46
C ARG A 152 0.54 -6.36 5.45
N ASN A 153 -0.18 -5.28 5.14
CA ASN A 153 0.34 -4.22 4.28
C ASN A 153 1.51 -3.46 4.93
N CYS A 154 1.47 -3.24 6.25
CA CYS A 154 2.63 -2.74 6.99
C CYS A 154 3.84 -3.70 6.88
N GLN A 155 3.62 -5.01 7.00
CA GLN A 155 4.68 -6.01 6.81
C GLN A 155 5.26 -5.97 5.40
N MET A 156 4.44 -5.74 4.37
CA MET A 156 4.93 -5.59 2.99
C MET A 156 5.82 -4.36 2.83
N LEU A 157 5.44 -3.19 3.39
CA LEU A 157 6.32 -2.01 3.45
C LEU A 157 7.64 -2.31 4.19
N LEU A 158 7.56 -2.97 5.35
CA LEU A 158 8.74 -3.32 6.15
C LEU A 158 9.63 -4.36 5.44
N SER A 159 9.07 -5.23 4.59
CA SER A 159 9.83 -6.20 3.80
C SER A 159 10.70 -5.52 2.74
N TYR A 160 10.20 -4.44 2.13
CA TYR A 160 10.99 -3.57 1.26
C TYR A 160 12.11 -2.90 2.07
N LEU A 161 11.76 -2.24 3.18
CA LEU A 161 12.73 -1.56 4.05
C LEU A 161 13.82 -2.48 4.62
N GLN A 162 13.51 -3.77 4.80
CA GLN A 162 14.47 -4.77 5.25
C GLN A 162 15.62 -4.96 4.24
N LYS A 163 15.26 -5.01 2.97
CA LYS A 163 16.18 -5.32 1.87
C LYS A 163 16.77 -4.06 1.24
N ALA A 164 16.07 -2.94 1.31
CA ALA A 164 16.55 -1.64 0.89
C ALA A 164 17.73 -1.19 1.76
N GLN A 165 18.91 -1.03 1.15
CA GLN A 165 20.07 -0.45 1.82
C GLN A 165 19.93 1.08 1.83
N ILE A 166 19.23 1.61 2.83
CA ILE A 166 19.01 3.06 2.93
C ILE A 166 20.25 3.71 3.50
N ASN A 167 20.98 4.43 2.65
CA ASN A 167 22.29 5.02 2.98
C ASN A 167 23.30 4.00 3.51
N GLY A 168 23.25 2.76 3.01
CA GLY A 168 24.11 1.66 3.46
C GLY A 168 23.76 1.08 4.83
N VAL A 169 22.61 1.46 5.39
CA VAL A 169 22.11 0.96 6.68
C VAL A 169 20.90 0.06 6.42
N SER A 170 21.03 -1.23 6.78
CA SER A 170 19.88 -2.12 6.97
C SER A 170 19.38 -1.96 8.40
N PHE A 171 18.34 -1.13 8.57
CA PHE A 171 17.82 -0.81 9.90
C PHE A 171 16.64 -1.73 10.29
N VAL A 172 15.74 -2.05 9.36
CA VAL A 172 14.82 -3.17 9.54
C VAL A 172 15.60 -4.45 9.30
N LYS A 173 16.01 -5.14 10.36
CA LYS A 173 16.76 -6.40 10.23
C LYS A 173 15.84 -7.57 9.89
N HIS A 174 14.63 -7.54 10.42
CA HIS A 174 13.62 -8.57 10.29
C HIS A 174 12.22 -7.94 10.25
N VAL A 175 11.30 -8.57 9.52
CA VAL A 175 9.90 -8.12 9.43
C VAL A 175 9.15 -8.61 10.68
N PRO A 176 8.58 -7.71 11.51
CA PRO A 176 7.86 -8.08 12.72
C PRO A 176 6.56 -8.85 12.41
N ASN A 177 6.14 -9.73 13.33
CA ASN A 177 4.79 -10.32 13.29
C ASN A 177 3.74 -9.28 13.73
N ILE A 178 2.45 -9.65 13.68
CA ILE A 178 1.34 -8.75 14.03
C ILE A 178 1.46 -8.24 15.47
N ASP A 179 1.69 -9.12 16.44
CA ASP A 179 1.82 -8.74 17.86
C ASP A 179 2.95 -7.73 18.08
N SER A 180 4.06 -7.89 17.35
CA SER A 180 5.19 -6.97 17.41
C SER A 180 4.89 -5.64 16.74
N ILE A 181 4.08 -5.63 15.67
CA ILE A 181 3.57 -4.38 15.07
C ILE A 181 2.66 -3.65 16.06
N GLN A 182 1.73 -4.35 16.70
CA GLN A 182 0.87 -3.77 17.74
C GLN A 182 1.71 -3.18 18.89
N TYR A 183 2.71 -3.92 19.37
CA TYR A 183 3.64 -3.43 20.38
C TYR A 183 4.36 -2.15 19.92
N LEU A 184 4.86 -2.11 18.70
CA LEU A 184 5.56 -0.93 18.17
C LEU A 184 4.64 0.30 18.04
N ILE A 185 3.38 0.11 17.63
CA ILE A 185 2.38 1.18 17.59
C ILE A 185 2.09 1.70 19.00
N ASP A 186 1.87 0.80 19.96
CA ASP A 186 1.67 1.15 21.37
C ASP A 186 2.87 1.92 21.96
N GLN A 187 4.10 1.54 21.63
CA GLN A 187 5.29 2.30 22.04
C GLN A 187 5.35 3.69 21.37
N ALA A 188 4.99 3.80 20.09
CA ALA A 188 4.92 5.09 19.40
C ALA A 188 3.95 6.05 20.12
N TRP A 189 2.78 5.55 20.51
CA TRP A 189 1.77 6.30 21.27
C TRP A 189 2.28 6.72 22.65
N LYS A 190 2.96 5.83 23.38
CA LYS A 190 3.58 6.13 24.68
C LYS A 190 4.65 7.23 24.57
N ASP A 191 5.36 7.29 23.45
CA ASP A 191 6.32 8.35 23.12
C ASP A 191 5.65 9.64 22.59
N GLY A 192 4.32 9.66 22.56
CA GLY A 192 3.48 10.80 22.23
C GLY A 192 3.33 11.05 20.73
N ILE A 193 3.66 10.08 19.87
CA ILE A 193 3.33 10.10 18.44
C ILE A 193 1.85 9.74 18.29
N ASP A 194 1.12 10.48 17.46
CA ASP A 194 -0.29 10.21 17.11
C ASP A 194 -1.21 9.90 18.30
N ARG A 195 -1.31 10.85 19.24
CA ARG A 195 -2.20 10.72 20.40
C ARG A 195 -3.68 10.59 20.02
N SER A 196 -4.05 11.16 18.86
CA SER A 196 -5.43 11.07 18.36
C SER A 196 -5.77 9.66 17.92
N GLY A 197 -4.90 9.01 17.13
CA GLY A 197 -5.07 7.60 16.75
C GLY A 197 -5.07 6.68 17.98
N ALA A 198 -4.20 6.95 18.96
CA ALA A 198 -4.21 6.22 20.23
C ALA A 198 -5.57 6.31 20.95
N ALA A 199 -6.14 7.51 21.06
CA ALA A 199 -7.43 7.72 21.71
C ALA A 199 -8.59 7.06 20.95
N GLN A 200 -8.56 7.08 19.61
CA GLN A 200 -9.56 6.41 18.76
C GLN A 200 -9.59 4.89 18.95
N LEU A 201 -8.44 4.30 19.30
CA LEU A 201 -8.31 2.88 19.61
C LEU A 201 -8.22 2.61 21.12
N GLU A 202 -8.71 3.55 21.95
CA GLU A 202 -8.82 3.42 23.41
C GLU A 202 -7.47 3.13 24.11
N HIS A 203 -6.36 3.55 23.51
CA HIS A 203 -5.00 3.29 23.97
C HIS A 203 -4.66 1.80 24.14
N GLU A 204 -5.40 0.92 23.47
CA GLU A 204 -5.25 -0.52 23.59
C GLU A 204 -5.28 -1.16 22.20
N ILE A 205 -4.13 -1.63 21.73
CA ILE A 205 -4.02 -2.34 20.45
C ILE A 205 -3.33 -3.71 20.57
N VAL A 206 -2.49 -3.89 21.59
CA VAL A 206 -1.74 -5.12 21.81
C VAL A 206 -2.67 -6.26 22.21
N ASN A 207 -2.53 -7.42 21.56
CA ASN A 207 -3.37 -8.61 21.74
C ASN A 207 -4.86 -8.37 21.41
N THR A 208 -5.15 -7.43 20.53
CA THR A 208 -6.51 -7.17 20.04
C THR A 208 -6.64 -7.54 18.56
N GLU A 209 -7.87 -7.60 18.06
CA GLU A 209 -8.18 -7.74 16.63
C GLU A 209 -8.56 -6.39 15.98
N LYS A 210 -8.22 -5.28 16.64
CA LYS A 210 -8.56 -3.94 16.16
C LYS A 210 -7.90 -3.67 14.81
N TRP A 211 -8.71 -3.13 13.89
CA TRP A 211 -8.23 -2.70 12.59
C TRP A 211 -7.30 -1.50 12.75
N ILE A 212 -6.34 -1.41 11.84
CA ILE A 212 -5.46 -0.26 11.72
C ILE A 212 -5.55 0.32 10.32
N GLY A 213 -5.30 1.63 10.22
CA GLY A 213 -5.23 2.37 8.98
C GLY A 213 -3.85 2.94 8.69
N ALA A 214 -3.82 3.90 7.78
CA ALA A 214 -2.60 4.61 7.41
C ALA A 214 -1.98 5.38 8.60
N THR A 215 -2.79 5.83 9.57
CA THR A 215 -2.38 6.60 10.75
C THR A 215 -1.49 5.80 11.69
N GLU A 216 -1.87 4.55 12.01
CA GLU A 216 -1.06 3.68 12.87
C GLU A 216 0.23 3.24 12.16
N VAL A 217 0.15 2.99 10.86
CA VAL A 217 1.35 2.69 10.05
C VAL A 217 2.30 3.89 10.01
N TYR A 218 1.77 5.12 9.89
CA TYR A 218 2.55 6.35 10.02
C TYR A 218 3.21 6.48 11.39
N ALA A 219 2.46 6.21 12.47
CA ALA A 219 2.98 6.27 13.84
C ALA A 219 4.14 5.28 14.04
N LEU A 220 3.97 4.03 13.58
CA LEU A 220 5.01 3.00 13.62
C LEU A 220 6.25 3.41 12.82
N LEU A 221 6.09 3.86 11.57
CA LEU A 221 7.21 4.23 10.72
C LEU A 221 7.97 5.43 11.31
N THR A 222 7.24 6.43 11.80
CA THR A 222 7.81 7.60 12.48
C THR A 222 8.57 7.19 13.73
N TYR A 223 8.03 6.27 14.53
CA TYR A 223 8.69 5.71 15.73
C TYR A 223 9.99 4.97 15.38
N LEU A 224 10.00 4.20 14.29
CA LEU A 224 11.20 3.55 13.76
C LEU A 224 12.21 4.52 13.10
N GLY A 225 11.89 5.82 13.07
CA GLY A 225 12.76 6.85 12.49
C GLY A 225 12.72 6.87 10.96
N ILE A 226 11.56 6.56 10.37
CA ILE A 226 11.34 6.52 8.92
C ILE A 226 10.40 7.65 8.53
N ARG A 227 10.84 8.48 7.58
CA ARG A 227 10.05 9.52 6.98
C ARG A 227 8.98 8.91 6.08
N CYS A 228 7.74 9.30 6.30
CA CYS A 228 6.62 8.98 5.44
C CYS A 228 5.59 10.12 5.46
N LYS A 229 4.66 10.09 4.50
CA LYS A 229 3.56 11.04 4.37
C LYS A 229 2.27 10.30 4.04
N ILE A 230 1.17 10.78 4.62
CA ILE A 230 -0.18 10.39 4.23
C ILE A 230 -0.71 11.43 3.26
N LEU A 231 -1.16 10.98 2.09
CA LEU A 231 -1.89 11.75 1.10
C LEU A 231 -3.37 11.37 1.20
N ASP A 232 -4.23 12.33 1.47
CA ASP A 232 -5.66 12.13 1.68
C ASP A 232 -6.44 12.56 0.45
N PHE A 233 -7.15 11.61 -0.17
CA PHE A 233 -7.99 11.82 -1.35
C PHE A 233 -9.44 11.69 -0.93
N ASP A 234 -10.20 12.78 -1.00
CA ASP A 234 -11.62 12.80 -0.66
C ASP A 234 -12.44 13.27 -1.87
N SER A 235 -13.32 12.39 -2.34
CA SER A 235 -14.24 12.69 -3.45
C SER A 235 -15.25 13.79 -3.12
N ALA A 236 -15.40 14.20 -1.85
CA ALA A 236 -16.33 15.26 -1.43
C ALA A 236 -15.95 16.65 -1.96
N SER A 237 -14.71 16.86 -2.39
CA SER A 237 -14.28 18.10 -3.06
C SER A 237 -14.70 18.17 -4.53
N ILE A 238 -15.13 17.06 -5.11
CA ILE A 238 -15.49 16.94 -6.53
C ILE A 238 -16.99 17.17 -6.70
N PRO A 239 -17.42 17.99 -7.69
CA PRO A 239 -18.83 18.18 -8.02
C PRO A 239 -19.57 16.84 -8.19
N VAL A 240 -20.80 16.78 -7.65
CA VAL A 240 -21.63 15.57 -7.74
C VAL A 240 -22.33 15.53 -9.10
N ASP A 241 -21.61 15.03 -10.10
CA ASP A 241 -22.12 14.73 -11.44
C ASP A 241 -21.59 13.38 -11.96
N ASP A 242 -21.96 13.02 -13.19
CA ASP A 242 -21.60 11.74 -13.82
C ASP A 242 -20.08 11.55 -13.98
N SER A 243 -19.29 12.63 -13.91
CA SER A 243 -17.83 12.58 -14.06
C SER A 243 -17.09 12.34 -12.73
N ARG A 244 -17.75 12.52 -11.57
CA ARG A 244 -17.12 12.43 -10.23
C ARG A 244 -16.29 11.17 -10.02
N VAL A 245 -16.86 10.02 -10.37
CA VAL A 245 -16.22 8.70 -10.23
C VAL A 245 -14.94 8.63 -11.06
N ALA A 246 -15.00 9.10 -12.30
CA ALA A 246 -13.87 9.09 -13.22
C ALA A 246 -12.80 10.10 -12.83
N GLU A 247 -13.19 11.31 -12.41
CA GLU A 247 -12.28 12.35 -11.95
C GLU A 247 -11.52 11.91 -10.69
N PHE A 248 -12.23 11.36 -9.70
CA PHE A 248 -11.62 10.84 -8.48
C PHE A 248 -10.62 9.71 -8.77
N ALA A 249 -11.01 8.73 -9.59
CA ALA A 249 -10.14 7.64 -9.97
C ALA A 249 -8.91 8.13 -10.76
N ASN A 250 -9.09 9.09 -11.68
CA ASN A 250 -7.98 9.65 -12.45
C ASN A 250 -7.01 10.46 -11.58
N GLY A 251 -7.49 11.25 -10.61
CA GLY A 251 -6.62 11.96 -9.68
C GLY A 251 -5.71 11.02 -8.87
N LEU A 252 -6.27 9.90 -8.41
CA LEU A 252 -5.48 8.86 -7.73
C LEU A 252 -4.47 8.20 -8.68
N LEU A 253 -4.89 7.86 -9.89
CA LEU A 253 -4.02 7.24 -10.92
C LEU A 253 -2.88 8.18 -11.32
N ASP A 254 -3.15 9.47 -11.51
CA ASP A 254 -2.16 10.49 -11.84
C ASP A 254 -1.09 10.59 -10.75
N CYS A 255 -1.51 10.67 -9.49
CA CYS A 255 -0.61 10.68 -8.34
C CYS A 255 0.31 9.44 -8.30
N VAL A 256 -0.28 8.25 -8.44
CA VAL A 256 0.48 7.00 -8.38
C VAL A 256 1.40 6.85 -9.60
N GLN A 257 0.96 7.27 -10.78
CA GLN A 257 1.77 7.29 -11.98
C GLN A 257 2.99 8.19 -11.80
N ASP A 258 2.79 9.44 -11.37
CA ASP A 258 3.87 10.40 -11.13
C ASP A 258 4.85 9.90 -10.08
N TYR A 259 4.37 9.21 -9.04
CA TYR A 259 5.22 8.60 -8.03
C TYR A 259 6.17 7.55 -8.63
N PHE A 260 5.66 6.59 -9.40
CA PHE A 260 6.52 5.54 -9.97
C PHE A 260 7.39 6.06 -11.12
N VAL A 261 6.85 6.90 -12.00
CA VAL A 261 7.59 7.48 -13.14
C VAL A 261 8.72 8.40 -12.67
N SER A 262 8.58 9.08 -11.53
CA SER A 262 9.67 9.90 -10.95
C SER A 262 10.82 9.09 -10.36
N GLY A 263 10.73 7.75 -10.34
CA GLY A 263 11.79 6.86 -9.87
C GLY A 263 12.93 6.69 -10.86
N THR A 264 14.12 6.37 -10.35
CA THR A 264 15.19 5.85 -11.20
C THR A 264 14.83 4.44 -11.62
N ASN A 265 14.86 4.17 -12.92
CA ASN A 265 14.71 2.81 -13.46
C ASN A 265 15.97 1.99 -13.12
N LEU A 266 15.79 0.97 -12.28
CA LEU A 266 16.81 -0.03 -11.96
C LEU A 266 16.99 -1.01 -13.12
N SER A 267 15.89 -1.34 -13.81
CA SER A 267 15.91 -2.09 -15.05
C SER A 267 14.75 -1.66 -15.96
N THR A 268 14.94 -1.86 -17.26
CA THR A 268 13.90 -1.67 -18.27
C THR A 268 14.04 -2.78 -19.29
N SER A 269 12.96 -3.52 -19.49
CA SER A 269 12.89 -4.63 -20.43
C SER A 269 11.70 -4.44 -21.32
N THR A 270 11.85 -4.73 -22.61
CA THR A 270 10.76 -4.67 -23.59
C THR A 270 10.68 -6.01 -24.29
N SER A 271 9.46 -6.47 -24.58
CA SER A 271 9.22 -7.69 -25.35
C SER A 271 9.74 -7.54 -26.78
N ASP A 272 10.06 -8.64 -27.44
CA ASP A 272 10.67 -8.66 -28.78
C ASP A 272 9.81 -7.96 -29.83
N ASN A 273 8.49 -8.02 -29.67
CA ASN A 273 7.53 -7.34 -30.55
C ASN A 273 7.20 -5.89 -30.14
N GLY A 274 7.81 -5.36 -29.08
CA GLY A 274 7.57 -4.00 -28.58
C GLY A 274 6.23 -3.78 -27.87
N SER A 275 5.39 -4.82 -27.71
CA SER A 275 4.04 -4.65 -27.14
C SER A 275 4.03 -4.44 -25.61
N ASN A 276 5.02 -4.96 -24.88
CA ASN A 276 5.10 -4.84 -23.43
C ASN A 276 6.47 -4.28 -23.02
N THR A 277 6.46 -3.16 -22.29
CA THR A 277 7.64 -2.60 -21.62
C THR A 277 7.43 -2.65 -20.12
N VAL A 278 8.42 -3.12 -19.37
CA VAL A 278 8.41 -3.20 -17.91
C VAL A 278 9.58 -2.41 -17.37
N HIS A 279 9.28 -1.43 -16.53
CA HIS A 279 10.23 -0.65 -15.75
C HIS A 279 10.21 -1.13 -14.30
N MET A 280 11.36 -1.55 -13.78
CA MET A 280 11.54 -1.78 -12.35
C MET A 280 12.18 -0.53 -11.76
N THR A 281 11.47 0.19 -10.90
CA THR A 281 11.94 1.47 -10.34
C THR A 281 12.62 1.25 -8.99
N ASN A 282 13.31 2.28 -8.49
CA ASN A 282 13.85 2.29 -7.12
C ASN A 282 12.84 2.76 -6.06
N LYS A 283 11.57 2.95 -6.44
CA LYS A 283 10.53 3.49 -5.56
C LYS A 283 10.03 2.45 -4.59
N ALA A 284 9.68 2.87 -3.38
CA ALA A 284 9.01 1.99 -2.42
C ALA A 284 7.59 1.64 -2.88
N PRO A 285 7.03 0.49 -2.48
CA PRO A 285 5.59 0.27 -2.57
C PRO A 285 4.79 1.32 -1.77
N ILE A 286 3.52 1.54 -2.13
CA ILE A 286 2.63 2.52 -1.48
C ILE A 286 1.56 1.75 -0.71
N TYR A 287 1.34 2.10 0.56
CA TYR A 287 0.19 1.59 1.31
C TYR A 287 -1.06 2.40 0.95
N ILE A 288 -2.16 1.72 0.62
CA ILE A 288 -3.44 2.34 0.27
C ILE A 288 -4.53 1.86 1.22
N GLN A 289 -5.26 2.80 1.83
CA GLN A 289 -6.40 2.56 2.69
C GLN A 289 -7.66 3.13 2.06
N HIS A 290 -8.78 2.41 2.17
CA HIS A 290 -10.13 2.97 2.14
C HIS A 290 -10.93 2.43 3.32
N GLU A 291 -12.15 2.90 3.55
CA GLU A 291 -13.01 2.31 4.59
C GLU A 291 -13.16 0.79 4.37
N GLY A 292 -12.83 0.00 5.39
CA GLY A 292 -13.00 -1.45 5.40
C GLY A 292 -11.82 -2.29 4.91
N HIS A 293 -10.84 -1.73 4.17
CA HIS A 293 -9.70 -2.54 3.70
C HIS A 293 -8.46 -1.72 3.34
N SER A 294 -7.30 -2.38 3.38
CA SER A 294 -6.04 -1.83 2.89
C SER A 294 -5.34 -2.78 1.93
N ARG A 295 -4.51 -2.20 1.04
CA ARG A 295 -3.69 -2.94 0.08
C ARG A 295 -2.31 -2.28 -0.05
N THR A 296 -1.42 -2.92 -0.80
CA THR A 296 -0.09 -2.38 -1.13
C THR A 296 0.00 -2.20 -2.64
N ILE A 297 0.06 -0.96 -3.12
CA ILE A 297 0.33 -0.66 -4.51
C ILE A 297 1.81 -0.94 -4.81
N VAL A 298 2.03 -1.82 -5.77
CA VAL A 298 3.35 -2.27 -6.22
C VAL A 298 3.68 -1.81 -7.64
N GLY A 299 2.75 -1.15 -8.31
CA GLY A 299 3.02 -0.54 -9.60
C GLY A 299 1.77 0.05 -10.26
N ILE A 300 1.97 0.51 -11.48
CA ILE A 300 0.91 0.99 -12.36
C ILE A 300 1.11 0.44 -13.77
N GLU A 301 0.01 0.02 -14.38
CA GLU A 301 -0.06 -0.39 -15.78
C GLU A 301 -0.70 0.73 -16.61
N VAL A 302 -0.04 1.10 -17.70
CA VAL A 302 -0.48 2.10 -18.68
C VAL A 302 -0.61 1.40 -20.03
N ILE A 303 -1.81 1.43 -20.62
CA ILE A 303 -2.11 0.78 -21.90
C ILE A 303 -2.46 1.84 -22.94
N ASN A 304 -1.97 1.67 -24.16
CA ASN A 304 -2.21 2.51 -25.34
C ASN A 304 -2.02 3.99 -25.02
N GLN A 305 -0.80 4.34 -24.59
CA GLN A 305 -0.43 5.73 -24.28
C GLN A 305 -1.34 6.42 -23.26
N GLY A 306 -1.97 5.65 -22.36
CA GLY A 306 -2.79 6.18 -21.26
C GLY A 306 -4.30 6.10 -21.48
N GLU A 307 -4.77 5.52 -22.60
CA GLU A 307 -6.20 5.23 -22.80
C GLU A 307 -6.80 4.41 -21.66
N LYS A 308 -6.01 3.47 -21.10
CA LYS A 308 -6.41 2.68 -19.93
C LYS A 308 -5.27 2.60 -18.93
N ARG A 309 -5.62 2.72 -17.65
CA ARG A 309 -4.67 2.62 -16.54
C ARG A 309 -5.23 1.73 -15.44
N ASN A 310 -4.39 0.92 -14.84
CA ASN A 310 -4.73 0.08 -13.70
C ASN A 310 -3.65 0.19 -12.63
N LEU A 311 -4.07 0.27 -11.36
CA LEU A 311 -3.14 0.05 -10.26
C LEU A 311 -2.81 -1.44 -10.18
N LEU A 312 -1.56 -1.75 -9.86
CA LEU A 312 -1.12 -3.09 -9.55
C LEU A 312 -0.89 -3.18 -8.04
N VAL A 313 -1.58 -4.09 -7.37
CA VAL A 313 -1.61 -4.19 -5.91
C VAL A 313 -1.30 -5.61 -5.45
N PHE A 314 -0.54 -5.72 -4.36
CA PHE A 314 -0.62 -6.87 -3.48
C PHE A 314 -1.75 -6.63 -2.50
N ASP A 315 -2.72 -7.55 -2.51
CA ASP A 315 -3.84 -7.56 -1.60
C ASP A 315 -3.68 -8.77 -0.66
N PRO A 316 -3.60 -8.55 0.66
CA PRO A 316 -3.31 -9.62 1.61
C PRO A 316 -4.46 -10.64 1.72
N ASP A 317 -5.70 -10.26 1.39
CA ASP A 317 -6.87 -11.15 1.45
C ASP A 317 -7.19 -11.82 0.11
N ARG A 318 -6.45 -11.49 -0.94
CA ARG A 318 -6.72 -12.02 -2.27
C ARG A 318 -6.24 -13.46 -2.39
N LYS A 319 -7.14 -14.33 -2.83
CA LYS A 319 -6.81 -15.72 -3.16
C LYS A 319 -5.82 -15.73 -4.32
N LEU A 320 -4.61 -16.21 -4.06
CA LEU A 320 -3.68 -16.52 -5.13
C LEU A 320 -4.19 -17.75 -5.89
N PRO A 321 -4.09 -17.80 -7.22
CA PRO A 321 -4.44 -18.99 -7.98
C PRO A 321 -3.59 -20.18 -7.48
N GLU A 322 -4.23 -21.27 -7.06
CA GLU A 322 -3.57 -22.42 -6.41
C GLU A 322 -2.61 -23.18 -7.33
N SER A 323 -2.63 -22.93 -8.64
CA SER A 323 -1.77 -23.62 -9.61
C SER A 323 -0.92 -22.66 -10.44
N LYS A 324 0.33 -23.04 -10.70
CA LYS A 324 1.14 -22.50 -11.80
C LYS A 324 0.44 -22.64 -13.16
N ALA A 325 -0.58 -23.50 -13.28
CA ALA A 325 -1.37 -23.73 -14.50
C ALA A 325 -2.49 -22.69 -14.72
N ALA A 326 -2.95 -21.98 -13.68
CA ALA A 326 -3.86 -20.83 -13.83
C ALA A 326 -3.14 -19.58 -14.39
N MET A 327 -1.81 -19.62 -14.45
CA MET A 327 -0.94 -18.67 -15.17
C MET A 327 -0.83 -19.04 -16.67
N ASP A 328 -1.96 -19.45 -17.28
CA ASP A 328 -2.08 -20.05 -18.62
C ASP A 328 -1.50 -19.19 -19.78
N GLU A 329 -1.03 -19.91 -20.80
CA GLU A 329 -0.25 -19.56 -22.01
C GLU A 329 -0.83 -18.44 -22.89
N ARG A 330 -1.97 -17.85 -22.53
CA ARG A 330 -2.72 -16.85 -23.33
C ARG A 330 -2.66 -15.44 -22.78
N GLY A 331 -1.87 -15.20 -21.74
CA GLY A 331 -1.34 -13.87 -21.39
C GLY A 331 -2.32 -12.72 -21.18
N GLY A 332 -3.60 -13.02 -20.93
CA GLY A 332 -4.60 -12.04 -20.48
C GLY A 332 -4.71 -11.98 -18.96
N ARG A 333 -4.24 -13.02 -18.25
CA ARG A 333 -4.57 -13.30 -16.84
C ARG A 333 -3.48 -12.97 -15.81
N VAL A 334 -2.24 -12.70 -16.23
CA VAL A 334 -1.09 -12.53 -15.31
C VAL A 334 -1.30 -11.41 -14.30
N LEU A 335 -1.82 -10.27 -14.77
CA LEU A 335 -2.06 -9.12 -13.90
C LEU A 335 -3.49 -9.05 -13.37
N ILE A 336 -4.43 -9.88 -13.83
CA ILE A 336 -5.85 -9.77 -13.41
C ILE A 336 -5.95 -9.87 -11.89
N SER A 337 -5.23 -10.82 -11.29
CA SER A 337 -5.16 -11.02 -9.84
C SER A 337 -4.39 -9.94 -9.08
N TYR A 338 -3.89 -8.92 -9.77
CA TYR A 338 -3.16 -7.80 -9.17
C TYR A 338 -3.74 -6.45 -9.58
N ARG A 339 -4.63 -6.40 -10.57
CA ARG A 339 -5.24 -5.15 -11.04
C ARG A 339 -6.30 -4.66 -10.08
N LEU A 340 -6.29 -3.35 -9.92
CA LEU A 340 -7.36 -2.57 -9.32
C LEU A 340 -7.69 -1.45 -10.33
N ASN A 341 -8.86 -1.58 -10.96
CA ASN A 341 -9.28 -0.77 -12.10
C ASN A 341 -9.92 0.57 -11.62
N PRO A 342 -10.10 1.54 -12.53
CA PRO A 342 -10.67 2.86 -12.18
C PRO A 342 -12.11 2.80 -11.64
N HIS A 343 -12.93 1.85 -12.09
CA HIS A 343 -14.32 1.72 -11.62
C HIS A 343 -14.39 1.29 -10.15
N VAL A 344 -13.53 0.36 -9.74
CA VAL A 344 -13.39 -0.07 -8.34
C VAL A 344 -12.89 1.08 -7.49
N LEU A 345 -11.89 1.83 -7.98
CA LEU A 345 -11.36 3.01 -7.29
C LEU A 345 -12.44 4.08 -7.09
N GLY A 346 -13.12 4.46 -8.16
CA GLY A 346 -14.13 5.51 -8.12
C GLY A 346 -15.37 5.17 -7.29
N GLY A 347 -15.56 3.89 -6.91
CA GLY A 347 -16.66 3.45 -6.06
C GLY A 347 -16.49 3.80 -4.57
N LYS A 348 -15.29 4.21 -4.13
CA LYS A 348 -15.02 4.62 -2.75
C LYS A 348 -15.00 6.13 -2.63
N GLN A 349 -15.43 6.64 -1.49
CA GLN A 349 -15.51 8.09 -1.25
C GLN A 349 -14.17 8.69 -0.82
N GLN A 350 -13.31 7.91 -0.17
CA GLN A 350 -12.04 8.37 0.37
C GLN A 350 -10.96 7.30 0.22
N TYR A 351 -9.74 7.74 -0.08
CA TYR A 351 -8.52 6.95 0.04
C TYR A 351 -7.43 7.70 0.79
N GLN A 352 -6.65 6.98 1.58
CA GLN A 352 -5.39 7.47 2.11
C GLN A 352 -4.24 6.67 1.51
N LEU A 353 -3.26 7.37 0.93
CA LEU A 353 -2.01 6.79 0.48
C LEU A 353 -0.90 7.12 1.47
N LEU A 354 -0.24 6.10 2.03
CA LEU A 354 0.99 6.30 2.79
C LEU A 354 2.19 6.01 1.88
N VAL A 355 3.00 7.04 1.66
CA VAL A 355 4.22 7.00 0.85
C VAL A 355 5.44 7.16 1.74
N LEU A 356 6.53 6.46 1.42
CA LEU A 356 7.82 6.67 2.09
C LEU A 356 8.52 7.91 1.51
N GLY A 357 9.21 8.66 2.37
CA GLY A 357 9.83 9.93 2.02
C GLY A 357 8.90 11.12 2.22
N ASP A 358 9.21 12.22 1.54
CA ASP A 358 8.46 13.47 1.65
C ASP A 358 7.65 13.77 0.40
N ALA A 359 6.52 14.45 0.59
CA ALA A 359 5.61 14.85 -0.45
C ALA A 359 4.98 16.21 -0.10
N THR A 360 4.91 17.10 -1.09
CA THR A 360 4.26 18.42 -0.95
C THR A 360 3.33 18.69 -2.13
N ILE A 361 2.48 19.69 -1.99
CA ILE A 361 1.62 20.18 -3.07
C ILE A 361 2.29 21.42 -3.67
N ASP A 362 2.45 21.44 -5.00
CA ASP A 362 2.94 22.62 -5.70
C ASP A 362 1.84 23.67 -5.93
N HIS A 363 2.22 24.82 -6.49
CA HIS A 363 1.32 25.94 -6.77
C HIS A 363 0.21 25.61 -7.80
N GLN A 364 0.27 24.45 -8.45
CA GLN A 364 -0.74 23.95 -9.39
C GLN A 364 -1.58 22.82 -8.78
N ASN A 365 -1.57 22.67 -7.46
CA ASN A 365 -2.23 21.60 -6.72
C ASN A 365 -1.74 20.18 -7.11
N ARG A 366 -0.51 20.05 -7.62
CA ARG A 366 0.05 18.73 -7.94
C ARG A 366 0.98 18.24 -6.86
N ILE A 367 0.92 16.95 -6.59
CA ILE A 367 1.76 16.30 -5.60
C ILE A 367 3.18 16.14 -6.16
N ARG A 368 4.16 16.60 -5.39
CA ARG A 368 5.59 16.49 -5.69
C ARG A 368 6.25 15.60 -4.67
N PHE A 369 6.85 14.53 -5.19
CA PHE A 369 7.63 13.58 -4.40
C PHE A 369 9.10 13.99 -4.42
N PHE A 370 9.70 14.04 -3.25
CA PHE A 370 11.12 14.36 -3.10
C PHE A 370 11.94 13.07 -3.11
N ASN A 371 12.88 12.98 -4.05
CA ASN A 371 13.71 11.78 -4.29
C ASN A 371 14.89 11.66 -3.31
N ASP A 372 14.86 12.43 -2.23
CA ASP A 372 15.93 12.53 -1.26
C ASP A 372 16.05 11.20 -0.53
N LYS A 373 17.23 10.58 -0.63
CA LYS A 373 17.58 9.35 0.12
C LYS A 373 17.53 9.53 1.65
N ASN A 374 17.15 10.69 2.16
CA ASN A 374 17.07 10.95 3.58
C ASN A 374 15.68 10.63 4.14
N ILE A 375 15.25 9.39 3.91
CA ILE A 375 14.06 8.85 4.57
C ILE A 375 14.32 8.49 6.03
N LEU A 376 15.54 8.65 6.54
CA LEU A 376 15.86 8.42 7.94
C LEU A 376 15.67 9.71 8.72
N LEU A 377 14.83 9.66 9.75
CA LEU A 377 14.53 10.79 10.63
C LEU A 377 15.63 10.97 11.67
N THR A 378 16.03 12.21 11.89
CA THR A 378 16.71 12.63 13.12
C THR A 378 15.71 12.75 14.27
N LYS A 379 16.21 12.92 15.50
CA LYS A 379 15.36 13.17 16.67
C LYS A 379 14.50 14.43 16.51
N ILE A 380 15.03 15.47 15.86
CA ILE A 380 14.28 16.71 15.58
C ILE A 380 13.15 16.42 14.59
N ASP A 381 13.45 15.70 13.51
CA ASP A 381 12.44 15.39 12.50
C ASP A 381 11.29 14.57 13.11
N GLN A 382 11.61 13.51 13.87
CA GLN A 382 10.60 12.70 14.56
C GLN A 382 9.77 13.53 15.53
N TYR A 383 10.40 14.44 16.29
CA TYR A 383 9.66 15.35 17.18
C TYR A 383 8.66 16.24 16.41
N SER A 384 9.06 16.77 15.25
CA SER A 384 8.19 17.57 14.39
C SER A 384 7.05 16.77 13.74
N MET A 385 7.24 15.45 13.60
CA MET A 385 6.28 14.51 13.01
C MET A 385 5.40 13.81 14.05
N LYS A 386 5.52 14.14 15.34
CA LYS A 386 4.71 13.50 16.40
C LYS A 386 3.21 13.72 16.21
N ASN A 387 2.84 14.90 15.73
CA ASN A 387 1.47 15.20 15.36
C ASN A 387 1.30 14.84 13.89
N LEU A 388 0.46 13.85 13.63
CA LEU A 388 0.16 13.42 12.27
C LEU A 388 -0.44 14.58 11.48
N VAL A 389 0.14 14.86 10.31
CA VAL A 389 -0.38 15.83 9.35
C VAL A 389 -0.45 15.15 7.99
N SER A 390 -1.67 14.92 7.51
CA SER A 390 -1.92 14.47 6.15
C SER A 390 -1.84 15.64 5.17
N VAL A 391 -1.50 15.31 3.93
CA VAL A 391 -1.51 16.24 2.80
C VAL A 391 -2.82 15.99 2.05
N ARG A 392 -3.70 16.99 1.99
CA ARG A 392 -4.96 16.89 1.23
C ARG A 392 -4.67 16.91 -0.26
N ALA A 393 -4.69 15.73 -0.88
CA ALA A 393 -4.34 15.51 -2.27
C ALA A 393 -5.48 15.86 -3.24
N MET A 394 -6.73 15.71 -2.79
CA MET A 394 -7.93 16.03 -3.55
C MET A 394 -9.05 16.44 -2.61
#